data_AF-A0A1A8UGJ1-F1
#
_entry.id   AF-A0A1A8UGJ1-F1
#
_cell.length_a   1.000
_cell.length_b   1.000
_cell.length_c   1.000
_cell.angle_alpha   90.00
_cell.angle_beta   90.00
_cell.angle_gamma   90.00
#
_symmetry.space_group_name_H-M   'P 1'
#
loop_
_entity.id
_entity.type
_entity.pdbx_description
1 polymer ?
#
loop_
_entity_poly.entity_id
_entity_poly.type
_entity_poly.pdbx_seq_one_letter_code
_entity_poly.pdbx_strand_id
1 'polypeptide(L)'
;CLGCSRVLMSIISGACVAPVMWLSVALLNGTFYECAISGLDENLVVNLFCKNKTMNCPEELARVPCDRSKLSSDERMELLLMLRAQSQILGWTIIIVSAVVGLVGTCFKNCRSRVSYLQLTFWKRYMEKENERFDALSVEYANKLAERNLKSFFENNKPAPMPFPNHKAWEEISAYYTFSSREQYYSILQRYVETSDFPPERKPILECETATS
;
A
#
# COMPACT_ATOMS: atom_id res chain seq x y z
N CYS A 1 -5.27 -13.02 -15.02
CA CYS A 1 -4.00 -12.32 -14.71
C CYS A 1 -4.06 -10.78 -14.71
N LEU A 2 -4.84 -10.10 -15.59
CA LEU A 2 -4.88 -8.61 -15.62
C LEU A 2 -5.44 -7.93 -14.34
N GLY A 3 -6.31 -8.62 -13.59
CA GLY A 3 -6.87 -8.08 -12.34
C GLY A 3 -5.80 -7.94 -11.25
N CYS A 4 -5.04 -9.00 -11.00
CA CYS A 4 -3.98 -9.03 -9.98
C CYS A 4 -2.88 -7.97 -10.24
N SER A 5 -2.45 -7.80 -11.50
CA SER A 5 -1.46 -6.78 -11.83
C SER A 5 -1.95 -5.36 -11.58
N ARG A 6 -3.23 -5.07 -11.87
CA ARG A 6 -3.82 -3.75 -11.59
C ARG A 6 -3.86 -3.43 -10.09
N VAL A 7 -4.13 -4.43 -9.25
CA VAL A 7 -4.16 -4.29 -7.79
C VAL A 7 -2.76 -4.06 -7.26
N LEU A 8 -1.81 -4.88 -7.68
CA LEU A 8 -0.41 -4.75 -7.29
C LEU A 8 0.14 -3.36 -7.63
N MET A 9 -0.12 -2.88 -8.86
CA MET A 9 0.27 -1.53 -9.26
C MET A 9 -0.37 -0.43 -8.41
N SER A 10 -1.63 -0.60 -8.00
CA SER A 10 -2.30 0.36 -7.11
C SER A 10 -1.64 0.41 -5.74
N ILE A 11 -1.30 -0.75 -5.15
CA ILE A 11 -0.65 -0.83 -3.84
C ILE A 11 0.75 -0.23 -3.91
N ILE A 12 1.55 -0.63 -4.91
CA ILE A 12 2.91 -0.14 -5.12
C ILE A 12 2.90 1.38 -5.33
N SER A 13 1.97 1.91 -6.15
CA SER A 13 1.90 3.35 -6.40
C SER A 13 1.66 4.17 -5.12
N GLY A 14 0.87 3.66 -4.18
CA GLY A 14 0.66 4.28 -2.87
C GLY A 14 1.90 4.17 -1.97
N ALA A 15 2.53 3.00 -1.95
CA ALA A 15 3.73 2.76 -1.15
C ALA A 15 4.94 3.57 -1.61
N CYS A 16 5.08 3.83 -2.92
CA CYS A 16 6.19 4.58 -3.49
C CYS A 16 6.16 6.09 -3.23
N VAL A 17 5.06 6.66 -2.72
CA VAL A 17 4.94 8.10 -2.47
C VAL A 17 6.01 8.58 -1.48
N ALA A 18 6.15 7.91 -0.33
CA ALA A 18 7.14 8.29 0.67
C ALA A 18 8.60 8.15 0.18
N PRO A 19 9.01 7.04 -0.46
CA PRO A 19 10.33 6.94 -1.08
C PRO A 19 10.64 8.03 -2.11
N VAL A 20 9.69 8.38 -2.99
CA VAL A 20 9.88 9.42 -4.00
C VAL A 20 10.01 10.80 -3.35
N MET A 21 9.21 11.11 -2.33
CA MET A 21 9.34 12.36 -1.57
C MET A 21 10.72 12.45 -0.90
N TRP A 22 11.16 11.38 -0.21
CA TRP A 22 12.46 11.34 0.43
C TRP A 22 13.61 11.55 -0.56
N LEU A 23 13.58 10.83 -1.69
CA LEU A 23 14.60 10.95 -2.72
C LEU A 23 14.65 12.35 -3.31
N SER A 24 13.49 12.97 -3.54
CA SER A 24 13.40 14.34 -4.05
C SER A 24 14.04 15.35 -3.09
N VAL A 25 13.72 15.25 -1.80
CA VAL A 25 14.31 16.13 -0.76
C VAL A 25 15.81 15.91 -0.64
N ALA A 26 16.28 14.66 -0.65
CA ALA A 26 17.70 14.33 -0.58
C ALA A 26 18.48 14.90 -1.79
N LEU A 27 17.91 14.83 -3.00
CA LEU A 27 18.51 15.38 -4.21
C LEU A 27 18.48 16.91 -4.24
N LEU A 28 17.42 17.55 -3.73
CA LEU A 28 17.39 19.01 -3.62
C LEU A 28 18.41 19.56 -2.63
N ASN A 29 18.69 18.82 -1.54
CA ASN A 29 19.76 19.16 -0.61
C ASN A 29 21.15 18.99 -1.24
N GLY A 30 21.32 17.96 -2.10
CA GLY A 30 22.51 17.77 -2.93
C GLY A 30 23.75 17.22 -2.23
N THR A 31 23.79 17.18 -0.90
CA THR A 31 24.94 16.69 -0.11
C THR A 31 25.27 15.21 -0.36
N PHE A 32 24.25 14.37 -0.51
CA PHE A 32 24.46 12.95 -0.85
C PHE A 32 24.94 12.77 -2.29
N TYR A 33 24.42 13.59 -3.21
CA TYR A 33 24.76 13.52 -4.62
C TYR A 33 26.18 14.00 -4.88
N GLU A 34 26.59 15.15 -4.30
CA GLU A 34 27.95 15.66 -4.46
C GLU A 34 29.00 14.67 -3.90
N CYS A 35 28.68 13.96 -2.81
CA CYS A 35 29.56 12.93 -2.26
C CYS A 35 29.62 11.67 -3.15
N ALA A 36 28.48 11.19 -3.64
CA ALA A 36 28.42 9.97 -4.44
C ALA A 36 29.06 10.13 -5.84
N ILE A 37 28.78 11.26 -6.52
CA ILE A 37 29.25 11.49 -7.89
C ILE A 37 30.72 11.89 -7.94
N SER A 38 31.21 12.62 -6.94
CA SER A 38 32.63 13.00 -6.90
C SER A 38 33.57 11.81 -6.69
N GLY A 39 33.10 10.73 -6.05
CA GLY A 39 33.85 9.49 -5.87
C GLY A 39 33.69 8.47 -7.00
N LEU A 40 32.92 8.79 -8.05
CA LEU A 40 32.69 7.87 -9.16
C LEU A 40 33.84 7.96 -10.17
N ASP A 41 34.60 6.87 -10.33
CA ASP A 41 35.70 6.78 -11.31
C ASP A 41 35.21 6.32 -12.68
N GLU A 42 34.14 6.96 -13.17
CA GLU A 42 33.64 6.73 -14.53
C GLU A 42 34.15 7.83 -15.47
N ASN A 43 34.82 7.41 -16.55
CA ASN A 43 35.36 8.31 -17.56
C ASN A 43 34.33 9.32 -18.08
N LEU A 44 33.04 8.96 -18.19
CA LEU A 44 31.99 9.88 -18.63
C LEU A 44 31.76 11.02 -17.64
N VAL A 45 31.62 10.69 -16.36
CA VAL A 45 31.34 11.63 -15.27
C VAL A 45 32.56 12.54 -15.07
N VAL A 46 33.75 11.94 -14.95
CA VAL A 46 35.00 12.68 -14.76
C VAL A 46 35.26 13.62 -15.94
N ASN A 47 35.10 13.17 -17.19
CA ASN A 47 35.32 14.04 -18.36
C ASN A 47 34.27 15.16 -18.47
N LEU A 48 33.05 14.97 -17.97
CA LEU A 48 32.02 16.00 -17.98
C LEU A 48 32.36 17.14 -17.01
N PHE A 49 32.77 16.81 -15.78
CA PHE A 49 33.08 17.80 -14.74
C PHE A 49 34.49 18.39 -14.86
N CYS A 50 35.47 17.63 -15.34
CA CYS A 50 36.86 18.06 -15.50
C CYS A 50 37.20 18.57 -16.91
N LYS A 51 36.19 18.79 -17.78
CA LYS A 51 36.42 19.36 -19.12
C LYS A 51 37.04 20.75 -19.01
N ASN A 52 38.19 20.95 -19.68
CA ASN A 52 38.97 22.20 -19.64
C ASN A 52 39.44 22.61 -18.23
N LYS A 53 39.64 21.65 -17.32
CA LYS A 53 40.21 21.88 -15.99
C LYS A 53 41.66 21.40 -15.91
N THR A 54 42.30 21.67 -14.79
CA THR A 54 43.66 21.19 -14.49
C THR A 54 43.77 19.67 -14.65
N MET A 55 44.93 19.18 -15.10
CA MET A 55 45.21 17.74 -15.31
C MET A 55 44.98 16.87 -14.05
N ASN A 56 45.06 17.48 -12.87
CA ASN A 56 44.86 16.81 -11.58
C ASN A 56 43.38 16.76 -11.15
N CYS A 57 42.46 17.34 -11.92
CA CYS A 57 41.03 17.37 -11.60
C CYS A 57 40.43 15.97 -11.38
N PRO A 58 40.71 14.94 -12.21
CA PRO A 58 40.23 13.59 -11.99
C PRO A 58 40.59 13.02 -10.60
N GLU A 59 41.86 13.13 -10.21
CA GLU A 59 42.37 12.57 -8.95
C GLU A 59 41.90 13.36 -7.72
N GLU A 60 41.61 14.65 -7.88
CA GLU A 60 41.22 15.54 -6.79
C GLU A 60 39.69 15.74 -6.68
N LEU A 61 38.89 15.26 -7.66
CA LEU A 61 37.43 15.43 -7.70
C LEU A 61 36.75 14.88 -6.43
N ALA A 62 37.14 13.68 -5.99
CA ALA A 62 36.60 13.05 -4.78
C ALA A 62 36.88 13.84 -3.48
N ARG A 63 37.86 14.74 -3.50
CA ARG A 63 38.25 15.57 -2.34
C ARG A 63 37.58 16.94 -2.32
N VAL A 64 36.90 17.31 -3.41
CA VAL A 64 36.22 18.60 -3.56
C VAL A 64 35.12 18.81 -2.50
N PRO A 65 34.23 17.83 -2.20
CA PRO A 65 33.20 18.00 -1.16
C PRO A 65 33.75 18.18 0.25
N CYS A 66 34.95 17.66 0.54
CA CYS A 66 35.57 17.71 1.86
C CYS A 66 36.47 18.93 2.07
N ASP A 67 36.55 19.84 1.10
CA ASP A 67 37.46 21.00 1.12
C ASP A 67 38.95 20.60 1.29
N ARG A 68 39.33 19.42 0.80
CA ARG A 68 40.71 18.87 0.90
C ARG A 68 41.42 18.73 -0.45
N SER A 69 40.82 19.26 -1.52
CA SER A 69 41.41 19.18 -2.86
C SER A 69 42.59 20.14 -3.00
N LYS A 70 43.57 19.74 -3.81
CA LYS A 70 44.72 20.59 -4.19
C LYS A 70 44.41 21.57 -5.35
N LEU A 71 43.15 21.64 -5.76
CA LEU A 71 42.69 22.55 -6.83
C LEU A 71 42.65 24.00 -6.32
N SER A 72 42.63 24.95 -7.24
CA SER A 72 42.39 26.34 -6.87
C SER A 72 41.01 26.49 -6.21
N SER A 73 40.88 27.48 -5.31
CA SER A 73 39.60 27.74 -4.61
C SER A 73 38.45 28.00 -5.60
N ASP A 74 38.75 28.65 -6.72
CA ASP A 74 37.77 28.98 -7.76
C ASP A 74 37.31 27.72 -8.52
N GLU A 75 38.24 26.87 -8.97
CA GLU A 75 37.90 25.61 -9.65
C GLU A 75 37.08 24.68 -8.74
N ARG A 76 37.45 24.59 -7.46
CA ARG A 76 36.74 23.79 -6.47
C ARG A 76 35.32 24.28 -6.25
N MET A 77 35.13 25.60 -6.10
CA MET A 77 33.80 26.20 -5.93
C MET A 77 32.93 25.96 -7.16
N GLU A 78 33.49 26.12 -8.35
CA GLU A 78 32.80 25.86 -9.61
C GLU A 78 32.35 24.39 -9.72
N LEU A 79 33.22 23.43 -9.38
CA LEU A 79 32.89 22.00 -9.34
C LEU A 79 31.76 21.69 -8.34
N LEU A 80 31.80 22.27 -7.14
CA LEU A 80 30.73 22.12 -6.15
C LEU A 80 29.40 22.69 -6.64
N LEU A 81 29.43 23.88 -7.26
CA LEU A 81 28.23 24.49 -7.83
C LEU A 81 27.65 23.64 -8.96
N MET A 82 28.49 23.08 -9.83
CA MET A 82 28.05 22.18 -10.89
C MET A 82 27.40 20.90 -10.33
N LEU A 83 28.01 20.26 -9.32
CA LEU A 83 27.46 19.06 -8.67
C LEU A 83 26.11 19.34 -8.00
N ARG A 84 26.00 20.46 -7.28
CA ARG A 84 24.74 20.87 -6.63
C ARG A 84 23.66 21.20 -7.66
N ALA A 85 24.01 21.92 -8.73
CA ALA A 85 23.07 22.25 -9.79
C ALA A 85 22.53 20.98 -10.47
N GLN A 86 23.40 20.01 -10.80
CA GLN A 86 22.99 18.71 -11.35
C GLN A 86 22.04 17.97 -10.41
N SER A 87 22.36 17.92 -9.11
CA SER A 87 21.50 17.29 -8.11
C SER A 87 20.11 17.96 -8.03
N GLN A 88 20.05 19.29 -8.04
CA GLN A 88 18.79 20.03 -7.99
C GLN A 88 17.96 19.84 -9.26
N ILE A 89 18.58 19.83 -10.44
CA ILE A 89 17.89 19.55 -11.71
C ILE A 89 17.26 18.15 -11.68
N LEU A 90 18.00 17.14 -11.20
CA LEU A 90 17.47 15.78 -11.06
C LEU A 90 16.33 15.72 -10.03
N GLY A 91 16.47 16.40 -8.89
CA GLY A 91 15.42 16.49 -7.87
C GLY A 91 14.13 17.09 -8.43
N TRP A 92 14.21 18.24 -9.12
CA TRP A 92 13.06 18.87 -9.77
C TRP A 92 12.46 18.01 -10.88
N THR A 93 13.29 17.32 -11.65
CA THR A 93 12.84 16.41 -12.71
C THR A 93 11.99 15.27 -12.14
N ILE A 94 12.44 14.65 -11.04
CA ILE A 94 11.67 13.59 -10.35
C ILE A 94 10.34 14.13 -9.83
N ILE A 95 10.31 15.32 -9.24
CA ILE A 95 9.08 15.96 -8.76
C ILE A 95 8.10 16.16 -9.94
N ILE A 96 8.55 16.75 -11.03
CA ILE A 96 7.70 17.03 -12.21
C ILE A 96 7.17 15.72 -12.81
N VAL A 97 8.05 14.74 -13.03
CA VAL A 97 7.67 13.44 -13.62
C VAL A 97 6.66 12.72 -12.72
N SER A 98 6.90 12.67 -11.41
CA SER A 98 6.00 12.01 -10.46
C SER A 98 4.62 12.68 -10.42
N ALA A 99 4.56 14.02 -10.46
CA ALA A 99 3.31 14.77 -10.51
C ALA A 99 2.54 14.51 -11.81
N VAL A 100 3.23 14.52 -12.97
CA VAL A 100 2.61 14.24 -14.27
C VAL A 100 2.07 12.82 -14.32
N VAL A 101 2.85 11.83 -13.89
CA VAL A 101 2.42 10.42 -13.82
C VAL A 101 1.21 10.26 -12.90
N GLY A 102 1.22 10.91 -11.73
CA GLY A 102 0.09 10.91 -10.79
C GLY A 102 -1.19 11.51 -11.38
N LEU A 103 -1.06 12.64 -12.09
CA LEU A 103 -2.18 13.30 -12.77
C LEU A 103 -2.74 12.40 -13.87
N VAL A 104 -1.89 11.91 -14.77
CA VAL A 104 -2.30 11.03 -15.88
C VAL A 104 -2.95 9.74 -15.36
N GLY A 105 -2.38 9.14 -14.30
CA GLY A 105 -2.94 7.96 -13.65
C GLY A 105 -4.33 8.22 -13.06
N THR A 106 -4.52 9.38 -12.42
CA THR A 106 -5.81 9.82 -11.86
C THR A 106 -6.83 10.08 -12.97
N CYS A 107 -6.46 10.82 -14.01
CA CYS A 107 -7.30 11.07 -15.17
C CYS A 107 -7.72 9.76 -15.84
N PHE A 108 -6.79 8.84 -16.08
CA PHE A 108 -7.10 7.54 -16.68
C PHE A 108 -8.05 6.71 -15.80
N LYS A 109 -7.84 6.68 -14.48
CA LYS A 109 -8.74 5.99 -13.55
C LYS A 109 -10.15 6.59 -13.59
N ASN A 110 -10.27 7.91 -13.60
CA ASN A 110 -11.56 8.61 -13.59
C ASN A 110 -12.29 8.50 -14.94
N CYS A 111 -11.61 8.73 -16.06
CA CYS A 111 -12.19 8.60 -17.41
C CYS A 111 -12.63 7.17 -17.74
N ARG A 112 -11.98 6.15 -17.16
CA ARG A 112 -12.31 4.74 -17.40
C ARG A 112 -13.34 4.18 -16.42
N SER A 113 -13.69 4.92 -15.36
CA SER A 113 -14.72 4.52 -14.41
C SER A 113 -16.11 4.77 -15.00
N ARG A 114 -16.75 3.72 -15.53
CA ARG A 114 -18.17 3.75 -15.95
C ARG A 114 -19.16 3.79 -14.78
N VAL A 115 -18.68 3.71 -13.53
CA VAL A 115 -19.51 3.69 -12.33
C VAL A 115 -19.86 5.13 -11.94
N SER A 116 -21.14 5.42 -11.72
CA SER A 116 -21.59 6.73 -11.23
C SER A 116 -20.85 7.09 -9.94
N TYR A 117 -20.29 8.30 -9.87
CA TYR A 117 -19.55 8.79 -8.70
C TYR A 117 -20.32 8.58 -7.38
N LEU A 118 -21.65 8.70 -7.44
CA LEU A 118 -22.53 8.48 -6.28
C LEU A 118 -22.55 7.01 -5.83
N GLN A 119 -22.63 6.07 -6.76
CA GLN A 119 -22.58 4.63 -6.46
C GLN A 119 -21.23 4.23 -5.86
N LEU A 120 -20.12 4.76 -6.40
CA LEU A 120 -18.79 4.52 -5.85
C LEU A 120 -18.65 5.07 -4.43
N THR A 121 -19.22 6.26 -4.18
CA THR A 121 -19.20 6.88 -2.85
C THR A 121 -20.03 6.08 -1.85
N PHE A 122 -21.21 5.61 -2.26
CA PHE A 122 -22.02 4.72 -1.43
C PHE A 122 -21.28 3.41 -1.12
N TRP A 123 -20.69 2.77 -2.14
CA TRP A 123 -19.91 1.55 -1.96
C TRP A 123 -18.79 1.71 -0.93
N LYS A 124 -18.01 2.80 -1.00
CA LYS A 124 -16.96 3.09 -0.01
C LYS A 124 -17.51 3.20 1.41
N ARG A 125 -18.62 3.92 1.60
CA ARG A 125 -19.26 4.08 2.91
C ARG A 125 -19.83 2.76 3.43
N TYR A 126 -20.41 1.96 2.56
CA TYR A 126 -20.91 0.63 2.91
C TYR A 126 -19.77 -0.25 3.42
N MET A 127 -18.65 -0.34 2.68
CA MET A 127 -17.47 -1.12 3.09
C MET A 127 -16.91 -0.67 4.44
N GLU A 128 -16.84 0.64 4.69
CA GLU A 128 -16.38 1.18 5.97
C GLU A 128 -17.29 0.74 7.13
N LYS A 129 -18.61 0.87 6.96
CA LYS A 129 -19.58 0.45 7.99
C LYS A 129 -19.68 -1.06 8.16
N GLU A 130 -19.56 -1.82 7.08
CA GLU A 130 -19.48 -3.28 7.15
C GLU A 130 -18.26 -3.70 7.98
N ASN A 131 -17.09 -3.13 7.73
CA ASN A 131 -15.87 -3.46 8.49
C ASN A 131 -15.97 -3.06 9.98
N GLU A 132 -16.45 -1.85 10.29
CA GLU A 132 -16.66 -1.42 11.68
C GLU A 132 -17.58 -2.39 12.44
N ARG A 133 -18.68 -2.82 11.81
CA ARG A 133 -19.64 -3.76 12.42
C ARG A 133 -19.08 -5.17 12.52
N PHE A 134 -18.33 -5.60 11.51
CA PHE A 134 -17.68 -6.89 11.49
C PHE A 134 -16.66 -7.02 12.63
N ASP A 135 -15.84 -5.99 12.85
CA ASP A 135 -14.85 -5.97 13.95
C ASP A 135 -15.54 -6.00 15.31
N ALA A 136 -16.59 -5.17 15.51
CA ALA A 136 -17.35 -5.14 16.75
C ALA A 136 -18.00 -6.51 17.08
N LEU A 137 -18.64 -7.14 16.08
CA LEU A 137 -19.23 -8.48 16.25
C LEU A 137 -18.15 -9.54 16.49
N SER A 138 -17.01 -9.47 15.80
CA SER A 138 -15.90 -10.40 15.98
C SER A 138 -15.39 -10.38 17.42
N VAL A 139 -15.23 -9.19 18.01
CA VAL A 139 -14.84 -9.04 19.43
C VAL A 139 -15.92 -9.62 20.36
N GLU A 140 -17.19 -9.34 20.10
CA GLU A 140 -18.29 -9.87 20.92
C GLU A 140 -18.35 -11.41 20.90
N TYR A 141 -18.25 -12.03 19.73
CA TYR A 141 -18.26 -13.49 19.59
C TYR A 141 -16.99 -14.12 20.18
N ALA A 142 -15.83 -13.46 20.06
CA ALA A 142 -14.60 -13.92 20.73
C ALA A 142 -14.75 -13.92 22.25
N ASN A 143 -15.32 -12.87 22.84
CA ASN A 143 -15.59 -12.79 24.28
C ASN A 143 -16.55 -13.89 24.74
N LYS A 144 -17.67 -14.08 24.03
CA LYS A 144 -18.65 -15.13 24.34
C LYS A 144 -18.03 -16.54 24.26
N LEU A 145 -17.19 -16.79 23.25
CA LEU A 145 -16.51 -18.07 23.10
C LEU A 145 -15.51 -18.32 24.25
N ALA A 146 -14.73 -17.31 24.61
CA ALA A 146 -13.78 -17.38 25.72
C ALA A 146 -14.48 -17.65 27.06
N GLU A 147 -15.53 -16.89 27.36
CA GLU A 147 -16.33 -17.05 28.58
C GLU A 147 -16.93 -18.46 28.69
N ARG A 148 -17.57 -18.95 27.61
CA ARG A 148 -18.12 -20.31 27.54
C ARG A 148 -17.06 -21.37 27.82
N ASN A 149 -15.88 -21.23 27.21
CA ASN A 149 -14.78 -22.19 27.35
C ASN A 149 -14.21 -22.19 28.77
N LEU A 150 -13.95 -21.01 29.34
CA LEU A 150 -13.44 -20.87 30.70
C LEU A 150 -14.43 -21.43 31.73
N LYS A 151 -15.72 -21.10 31.59
CA LYS A 151 -16.78 -21.63 32.46
C LYS A 151 -16.84 -23.16 32.42
N SER A 152 -16.86 -23.73 31.22
CA SER A 152 -16.92 -25.19 31.03
C SER A 152 -15.68 -25.89 31.60
N PHE A 153 -14.49 -25.27 31.45
CA PHE A 153 -13.23 -25.78 32.00
C PHE A 153 -13.23 -25.80 33.53
N PHE A 154 -13.55 -24.68 34.19
CA PHE A 154 -13.52 -24.58 35.65
C PHE A 154 -14.65 -25.36 36.33
N GLU A 155 -15.81 -25.51 35.69
CA GLU A 155 -16.93 -26.32 36.19
C GLU A 155 -16.86 -27.80 35.79
N ASN A 156 -15.84 -28.21 35.02
CA ASN A 156 -15.65 -29.57 34.49
C ASN A 156 -16.88 -30.11 33.72
N ASN A 157 -17.51 -29.26 32.92
CA ASN A 157 -18.72 -29.54 32.15
C ASN A 157 -18.45 -29.57 30.65
N LYS A 158 -19.30 -30.28 29.88
CA LYS A 158 -19.25 -30.22 28.41
C LYS A 158 -19.77 -28.86 27.92
N PRO A 159 -19.08 -28.20 26.98
CA PRO A 159 -19.47 -26.87 26.51
C PRO A 159 -20.73 -26.92 25.63
N ALA A 160 -21.63 -25.95 25.79
CA ALA A 160 -22.83 -25.81 24.96
C ALA A 160 -22.46 -25.51 23.49
N PRO A 161 -23.18 -26.05 22.49
CA PRO A 161 -22.87 -25.81 21.09
C PRO A 161 -23.01 -24.31 20.74
N MET A 162 -22.04 -23.76 20.03
CA MET A 162 -22.07 -22.40 19.49
C MET A 162 -21.82 -22.50 17.98
N PRO A 163 -22.77 -22.06 17.13
CA PRO A 163 -22.60 -22.14 15.69
C PRO A 163 -21.54 -21.13 15.25
N PHE A 164 -20.59 -21.60 14.45
CA PHE A 164 -19.61 -20.77 13.77
C PHE A 164 -19.67 -21.02 12.26
N PRO A 165 -19.31 -20.03 11.43
CA PRO A 165 -19.07 -20.28 10.02
C PRO A 165 -17.98 -21.34 9.87
N ASN A 166 -18.14 -22.23 8.89
CA ASN A 166 -17.13 -23.24 8.60
C ASN A 166 -15.90 -22.61 7.91
N HIS A 167 -14.80 -23.35 7.81
CA HIS A 167 -13.57 -22.86 7.19
C HIS A 167 -13.78 -22.38 5.74
N LYS A 168 -14.62 -23.08 4.97
CA LYS A 168 -14.90 -22.73 3.58
C LYS A 168 -15.60 -21.37 3.46
N ALA A 169 -16.53 -21.07 4.37
CA ALA A 169 -17.19 -19.77 4.46
C ALA A 169 -16.18 -18.64 4.74
N TRP A 170 -15.25 -18.88 5.67
CA TRP A 170 -14.16 -17.95 5.99
C TRP A 170 -13.23 -17.69 4.80
N GLU A 171 -12.85 -18.75 4.08
CA GLU A 171 -12.00 -18.65 2.89
C GLU A 171 -12.70 -17.88 1.77
N GLU A 172 -13.98 -18.17 1.52
CA GLU A 172 -14.76 -17.49 0.48
C GLU A 172 -14.91 -15.99 0.74
N ILE A 173 -15.23 -15.58 1.99
CA ILE A 173 -15.37 -14.14 2.31
C ILE A 173 -14.03 -13.38 2.31
N SER A 174 -12.90 -14.08 2.38
CA SER A 174 -11.55 -13.50 2.31
C SER A 174 -11.08 -13.23 0.88
N ALA A 175 -11.81 -13.69 -0.13
CA ALA A 175 -11.44 -13.53 -1.52
C ALA A 175 -11.37 -12.05 -1.92
N TYR A 176 -10.37 -11.70 -2.74
CA TYR A 176 -10.22 -10.34 -3.23
C TYR A 176 -11.37 -9.93 -4.15
N TYR A 177 -12.01 -8.79 -3.85
CA TYR A 177 -13.11 -8.25 -4.64
C TYR A 177 -12.88 -6.82 -5.09
N THR A 178 -13.19 -6.58 -6.36
CA THR A 178 -13.34 -5.25 -6.91
C THR A 178 -14.77 -5.08 -7.36
N PHE A 179 -15.42 -4.01 -6.88
CA PHE A 179 -16.73 -3.63 -7.35
C PHE A 179 -16.79 -3.59 -8.88
N SER A 180 -17.73 -4.34 -9.45
CA SER A 180 -17.99 -4.41 -10.88
C SER A 180 -19.43 -3.96 -11.10
N SER A 181 -19.67 -3.03 -12.03
CA SER A 181 -21.04 -2.58 -12.35
C SER A 181 -21.93 -3.68 -12.94
N ARG A 182 -21.37 -4.87 -13.22
CA ARG A 182 -22.11 -6.05 -13.73
C ARG A 182 -22.62 -6.96 -12.61
N GLU A 183 -22.03 -6.90 -11.42
CA GLU A 183 -22.45 -7.67 -10.24
C GLU A 183 -23.09 -6.68 -9.25
N GLN A 184 -24.29 -6.98 -8.74
CA GLN A 184 -25.05 -6.06 -7.87
C GLN A 184 -24.60 -6.05 -6.40
N TYR A 185 -23.51 -6.74 -6.08
CA TYR A 185 -23.01 -6.90 -4.71
C TYR A 185 -21.96 -5.83 -4.36
N TYR A 186 -22.05 -5.29 -3.15
CA TYR A 186 -21.12 -4.29 -2.63
C TYR A 186 -19.92 -4.93 -1.90
N SER A 187 -20.08 -6.13 -1.33
CA SER A 187 -18.99 -6.91 -0.71
C SER A 187 -19.09 -8.40 -1.04
N ILE A 188 -18.01 -9.15 -0.82
CA ILE A 188 -18.05 -10.62 -0.90
C ILE A 188 -18.87 -11.21 0.23
N LEU A 189 -18.89 -10.58 1.41
CA LEU A 189 -19.72 -11.02 2.50
C LEU A 189 -21.21 -10.94 2.12
N GLN A 190 -21.64 -9.83 1.52
CA GLN A 190 -23.00 -9.68 0.97
C GLN A 190 -23.27 -10.74 -0.10
N ARG A 191 -22.33 -10.91 -1.05
CA ARG A 191 -22.44 -11.94 -2.10
C ARG A 191 -22.60 -13.33 -1.51
N TYR A 192 -21.77 -13.68 -0.52
CA TYR A 192 -21.83 -14.97 0.17
C TYR A 192 -23.19 -15.16 0.82
N VAL A 193 -23.68 -14.18 1.59
CA VAL A 193 -24.98 -14.27 2.28
C VAL A 193 -26.15 -14.40 1.30
N GLU A 194 -26.13 -13.66 0.19
CA GLU A 194 -27.23 -13.66 -0.78
C GLU A 194 -27.20 -14.84 -1.77
N THR A 195 -26.07 -15.55 -1.89
CA THR A 195 -25.92 -16.70 -2.81
C THR A 195 -25.78 -18.04 -2.09
N SER A 196 -25.57 -18.04 -0.77
CA SER A 196 -25.51 -19.26 0.03
C SER A 196 -26.92 -19.74 0.37
N ASP A 197 -27.28 -20.94 -0.10
CA ASP A 197 -28.44 -21.67 0.44
C ASP A 197 -28.12 -22.12 1.87
N PHE A 198 -28.51 -21.33 2.88
CA PHE A 198 -28.53 -21.80 4.25
C PHE A 198 -29.65 -22.86 4.37
N PRO A 199 -29.36 -24.12 4.75
CA PRO A 199 -30.43 -25.07 5.02
C PRO A 199 -31.31 -24.53 6.16
N PRO A 200 -32.65 -24.63 6.07
CA PRO A 200 -33.53 -24.09 7.09
C PRO A 200 -33.17 -24.69 8.45
N GLU A 201 -32.99 -23.79 9.42
CA GLU A 201 -32.74 -24.07 10.82
C GLU A 201 -33.67 -25.21 11.29
N ARG A 202 -33.10 -26.37 11.64
CA ARG A 202 -33.86 -27.46 12.28
C ARG A 202 -34.29 -26.94 13.65
N LYS A 203 -35.48 -26.36 13.73
CA LYS A 203 -36.18 -26.17 15.00
C LYS A 203 -36.18 -27.51 15.74
N PRO A 204 -35.73 -27.59 17.01
CA PRO A 204 -35.93 -28.80 17.78
C PRO A 204 -37.43 -28.98 17.97
N ILE A 205 -37.98 -30.00 17.30
CA ILE A 205 -39.34 -30.48 17.56
C ILE A 205 -39.29 -31.13 18.93
N LEU A 206 -39.77 -30.43 19.96
CA LEU A 206 -40.15 -31.04 21.22
C LEU A 206 -41.62 -31.44 21.10
N GLU A 207 -41.89 -32.52 20.36
CA GLU A 207 -43.14 -33.27 20.49
C GLU A 207 -42.94 -34.29 21.59
N CYS A 208 -43.43 -33.96 22.79
CA CYS A 208 -43.70 -34.94 23.82
C CYS A 208 -45.11 -35.48 23.56
N GLU A 209 -45.20 -36.60 22.84
CA GLU A 209 -46.39 -37.45 22.90
C GLU A 209 -46.40 -38.14 24.26
N THR A 210 -47.30 -37.71 25.13
CA THR A 210 -48.00 -38.64 26.02
C THR A 210 -49.49 -38.37 25.92
N ALA A 211 -50.13 -39.06 24.99
CA ALA A 211 -51.53 -39.39 25.11
C ALA A 211 -51.63 -40.62 26.02
N THR A 212 -52.45 -40.56 27.06
CA THR A 212 -53.49 -41.57 27.28
C THR A 212 -54.60 -40.98 28.14
N SER A 213 -55.81 -41.33 27.69
CA SER A 213 -57.10 -41.20 28.33
C SER A 213 -57.18 -41.84 29.71
#